data_AF-A0A453J461-F1
#
_entry.id   AF-A0A453J461-F1
#
_cell.length_a   1.000
_cell.length_b   1.000
_cell.length_c   1.000
_cell.angle_alpha   90.00
_cell.angle_beta   90.00
_cell.angle_gamma   90.00
#
_symmetry.space_group_name_H-M   'P 1'
#
loop_
_entity.id
_entity.type
_entity.pdbx_description
1 polymer ?
#
loop_
_entity_poly.entity_id
_entity_poly.type
_entity_poly.pdbx_seq_one_letter_code
_entity_poly.pdbx_strand_id
1 'polypeptide(L)'
;SADNVDPNSDSSKDSLLEEACKKYAEATRLCPTLYDAYYNWAIAIADRAKMRGRTKEAEELWQQAIRNYDKAVQLSWNSPQALNNWGLGLQELSAIVPAKDKQTIIKTAISKFRSAIQLQFDFHRAIYNLELSWCVSLVWRGRYLS
;
A
#
# COMPACT_ATOMS: atom_id res chain seq x y z
N SER A 1 -16.97 -7.76 26.79
CA SER A 1 -17.34 -6.37 26.48
C SER A 1 -17.49 -6.27 24.98
N ALA A 2 -18.70 -6.03 24.49
CA ALA A 2 -18.94 -5.82 23.06
C ALA A 2 -18.58 -4.36 22.76
N ASP A 3 -17.58 -4.15 21.91
CA ASP A 3 -17.19 -2.83 21.45
C ASP A 3 -18.32 -2.23 20.62
N ASN A 4 -19.01 -1.24 21.19
CA ASN A 4 -19.94 -0.37 20.48
C ASN A 4 -19.12 0.51 19.52
N VAL A 5 -18.90 0.02 18.29
CA VAL A 5 -18.35 0.84 17.21
C VAL A 5 -19.47 1.76 16.73
N ASP A 6 -19.36 3.05 17.09
CA ASP A 6 -20.26 4.08 16.57
C ASP A 6 -20.10 4.18 15.05
N PRO A 7 -21.14 3.87 14.24
CA PRO A 7 -21.08 3.96 12.78
C PRO A 7 -20.84 5.40 12.28
N ASN A 8 -21.02 6.42 13.13
CA ASN A 8 -20.68 7.81 12.83
C ASN A 8 -19.16 8.08 12.87
N SER A 9 -18.38 7.23 13.52
CA SER A 9 -16.93 7.40 13.63
C SER A 9 -16.21 7.10 12.32
N ASP A 10 -16.68 6.11 11.55
CA ASP A 10 -16.03 5.71 10.29
C ASP A 10 -16.40 6.65 9.14
N SER A 11 -17.63 7.21 9.11
CA SER A 11 -18.00 8.24 8.15
C SER A 11 -17.21 9.54 8.36
N SER A 12 -16.96 9.91 9.62
CA SER A 12 -16.12 11.05 9.98
C SER A 12 -14.66 10.84 9.58
N LYS A 13 -14.09 9.64 9.79
CA LYS A 13 -12.74 9.30 9.35
C LYS A 13 -12.56 9.34 7.83
N ASP A 14 -13.48 8.75 7.06
CA ASP A 14 -13.40 8.76 5.58
C ASP A 14 -13.41 10.20 5.04
N SER A 15 -14.26 11.05 5.62
CA SER A 15 -14.35 12.47 5.26
C SER A 15 -13.03 13.21 5.50
N LEU A 16 -12.38 12.98 6.64
CA LEU A 16 -11.07 13.56 6.96
C LEU A 16 -9.97 13.07 6.02
N LEU A 17 -9.98 11.77 5.68
CA LEU A 17 -9.02 11.20 4.74
C LEU A 17 -9.23 11.73 3.31
N GLU A 18 -10.47 11.95 2.90
CA GLU A 18 -10.78 12.57 1.62
C GLU A 18 -10.29 14.02 1.56
N GLU A 19 -10.49 14.80 2.62
CA GLU A 19 -9.98 16.16 2.71
C GLU A 19 -8.44 16.19 2.68
N ALA A 20 -7.78 15.26 3.39
CA ALA A 20 -6.33 15.09 3.34
C ALA A 20 -5.87 14.77 1.91
N CYS A 21 -6.55 13.87 1.21
CA CYS A 21 -6.25 13.56 -0.20
C CYS A 21 -6.34 14.80 -1.09
N LYS A 22 -7.36 15.66 -0.91
CA LYS A 22 -7.50 16.92 -1.67
C LYS A 22 -6.34 17.88 -1.40
N LYS A 23 -5.94 18.04 -0.14
CA LYS A 23 -4.80 18.89 0.25
C LYS A 23 -3.48 18.38 -0.32
N TYR A 24 -3.23 17.08 -0.29
CA TYR A 24 -2.03 16.52 -0.89
C TYR A 24 -2.04 16.61 -2.42
N ALA A 25 -3.18 16.38 -3.07
CA ALA A 25 -3.31 16.57 -4.51
C ALA A 25 -2.94 18.02 -4.90
N GLU A 26 -3.45 19.01 -4.17
CA GLU A 26 -3.11 20.41 -4.38
C GLU A 26 -1.62 20.70 -4.10
N ALA A 27 -1.06 20.15 -3.03
CA ALA A 27 0.37 20.28 -2.74
C ALA A 27 1.25 19.71 -3.86
N THR A 28 0.87 18.57 -4.46
CA THR A 28 1.60 18.00 -5.61
C THR A 28 1.43 18.81 -6.90
N ARG A 29 0.31 19.54 -7.05
CA ARG A 29 0.10 20.47 -8.16
C ARG A 29 0.98 21.70 -8.04
N LEU A 30 1.12 22.24 -6.82
CA LEU A 30 1.98 23.39 -6.53
C LEU A 30 3.47 23.02 -6.52
N CYS A 31 3.81 21.84 -6.03
CA CYS A 31 5.16 21.32 -5.99
C CYS A 31 5.22 19.84 -6.44
N PRO A 32 5.38 19.57 -7.75
CA PRO A 32 5.39 18.21 -8.31
C PRO A 32 6.58 17.34 -7.90
N THR A 33 7.54 17.91 -7.17
CA THR A 33 8.73 17.24 -6.65
C THR A 33 8.68 17.03 -5.14
N LEU A 34 7.55 17.35 -4.48
CA LEU A 34 7.39 17.21 -3.04
C LEU A 34 7.14 15.75 -2.67
N TYR A 35 8.22 15.04 -2.33
CA TYR A 35 8.20 13.65 -1.87
C TYR A 35 7.15 13.40 -0.77
N ASP A 36 7.15 14.21 0.29
CA ASP A 36 6.28 14.00 1.45
C ASP A 36 4.79 14.11 1.10
N ALA A 37 4.44 14.93 0.09
CA ALA A 37 3.06 15.04 -0.36
C ALA A 37 2.62 13.75 -1.04
N TYR A 38 3.42 13.20 -1.97
CA TYR A 38 3.08 11.93 -2.62
C TYR A 38 3.05 10.76 -1.63
N TYR A 39 4.02 10.69 -0.71
CA TYR A 39 4.10 9.61 0.28
C TYR A 39 2.91 9.63 1.24
N ASN A 40 2.58 10.79 1.83
CA ASN A 40 1.46 10.87 2.76
C ASN A 40 0.10 10.78 2.05
N TRP A 41 0.01 11.23 0.80
CA TRP A 41 -1.18 11.00 -0.01
C TRP A 41 -1.43 9.51 -0.24
N ALA A 42 -0.39 8.74 -0.55
CA ALA A 42 -0.49 7.30 -0.70
C ALA A 42 -0.98 6.61 0.58
N ILE A 43 -0.52 7.05 1.76
CA ILE A 43 -0.99 6.55 3.06
C ILE A 43 -2.48 6.85 3.24
N ALA A 44 -2.91 8.09 3.01
CA ALA A 44 -4.32 8.48 3.16
C ALA A 44 -5.24 7.67 2.24
N ILE A 45 -4.84 7.47 0.97
CA ILE A 45 -5.58 6.64 0.02
C ILE A 45 -5.61 5.17 0.49
N ALA A 46 -4.48 4.64 0.96
CA ALA A 46 -4.40 3.26 1.45
C ALA A 46 -5.34 3.02 2.65
N ASP A 47 -5.45 3.98 3.56
CA ASP A 47 -6.37 3.85 4.69
C ASP A 47 -7.83 3.89 4.24
N ARG A 48 -8.18 4.73 3.26
CA ARG A 48 -9.50 4.68 2.61
C ARG A 48 -9.75 3.33 1.93
N ALA A 49 -8.76 2.77 1.25
CA ALA A 49 -8.88 1.46 0.60
C ALA A 49 -9.20 0.35 1.62
N LYS A 50 -8.54 0.36 2.80
CA LYS A 50 -8.81 -0.58 3.89
C LYS A 50 -10.25 -0.47 4.40
N MET A 51 -10.77 0.74 4.55
CA MET A 51 -12.16 0.98 4.99
C MET A 51 -13.19 0.41 4.00
N ARG A 52 -12.84 0.33 2.72
CA ARG A 52 -13.69 -0.25 1.67
C ARG A 52 -13.56 -1.77 1.54
N GLY A 53 -12.65 -2.41 2.26
CA GLY A 53 -12.47 -3.87 2.30
C GLY A 53 -12.14 -4.47 0.93
N ARG A 54 -12.92 -5.47 0.50
CA ARG A 54 -12.69 -6.25 -0.74
C ARG A 54 -13.65 -5.84 -1.87
N THR A 55 -13.73 -4.54 -2.14
CA THR A 55 -14.61 -3.95 -3.15
C THR A 55 -13.83 -3.48 -4.38
N LYS A 56 -14.54 -3.14 -5.47
CA LYS A 56 -13.92 -2.53 -6.65
C LYS A 56 -13.36 -1.14 -6.36
N GLU A 57 -14.05 -0.37 -5.52
CA GLU A 57 -13.54 0.91 -5.04
C GLU A 57 -12.22 0.75 -4.27
N ALA A 58 -12.12 -0.27 -3.39
CA ALA A 58 -10.86 -0.57 -2.71
C ALA A 58 -9.73 -0.90 -3.70
N GLU A 59 -10.02 -1.65 -4.78
CA GLU A 59 -9.05 -1.96 -5.83
C GLU A 59 -8.51 -0.69 -6.51
N GLU A 60 -9.40 0.23 -6.88
CA GLU A 60 -9.03 1.51 -7.49
C GLU A 60 -8.22 2.40 -6.55
N LEU A 61 -8.60 2.44 -5.26
CA LEU A 61 -7.86 3.17 -4.24
C LEU A 61 -6.47 2.57 -4.02
N TRP A 62 -6.33 1.24 -3.92
CA TRP A 62 -5.03 0.60 -3.82
C TRP A 62 -4.13 0.90 -5.02
N GLN A 63 -4.68 0.85 -6.23
CA GLN A 63 -3.94 1.23 -7.44
C GLN A 63 -3.49 2.69 -7.41
N GLN A 64 -4.32 3.61 -6.92
CA GLN A 64 -3.97 5.01 -6.74
C GLN A 64 -2.85 5.19 -5.69
N ALA A 65 -2.94 4.54 -4.54
CA ALA A 65 -1.92 4.57 -3.50
C ALA A 65 -0.57 4.07 -4.02
N ILE A 66 -0.57 2.95 -4.76
CA ILE A 66 0.62 2.37 -5.40
C ILE A 66 1.28 3.35 -6.37
N ARG A 67 0.50 4.07 -7.20
CA ARG A 67 1.05 5.10 -8.11
C ARG A 67 1.71 6.25 -7.34
N ASN A 68 1.11 6.68 -6.24
CA ASN A 68 1.68 7.74 -5.40
C ASN A 68 2.94 7.28 -4.65
N TYR A 69 2.99 6.03 -4.16
CA TYR A 69 4.20 5.46 -3.60
C TYR A 69 5.32 5.35 -4.65
N ASP A 70 5.01 4.91 -5.86
CA ASP A 70 5.97 4.87 -6.97
C ASP A 70 6.54 6.28 -7.26
N LYS A 71 5.67 7.28 -7.36
CA LYS A 71 6.10 8.67 -7.57
C LYS A 71 6.96 9.20 -6.42
N ALA A 72 6.61 8.89 -5.18
CA ALA A 72 7.42 9.23 -4.01
C ALA A 72 8.81 8.58 -4.10
N VAL A 73 8.90 7.29 -4.39
CA VAL A 73 10.18 6.59 -4.54
C VAL A 73 11.01 7.12 -5.71
N GLN A 74 10.39 7.54 -6.81
CA GLN A 74 11.10 8.21 -7.92
C GLN A 74 11.73 9.55 -7.50
N LEU A 75 11.08 10.29 -6.59
CA LEU A 75 11.59 11.56 -6.06
C LEU A 75 12.66 11.34 -4.97
N SER A 76 12.50 10.30 -4.15
CA SER A 76 13.43 9.93 -3.08
C SER A 76 13.63 8.42 -3.05
N TRP A 77 14.60 7.95 -3.82
CA TRP A 77 14.88 6.53 -4.03
C TRP A 77 15.45 5.83 -2.78
N ASN A 78 15.90 6.60 -1.79
CA ASN A 78 16.56 6.11 -0.57
C ASN A 78 15.62 6.05 0.65
N SER A 79 14.32 5.85 0.44
CA SER A 79 13.32 5.73 1.52
C SER A 79 12.87 4.27 1.74
N PRO A 80 13.45 3.53 2.71
CA PRO A 80 13.00 2.19 3.09
C PRO A 80 11.52 2.14 3.46
N GLN A 81 11.00 3.18 4.11
CA GLN A 81 9.62 3.27 4.56
C GLN A 81 8.65 3.37 3.38
N ALA A 82 8.95 4.20 2.37
CA ALA A 82 8.13 4.29 1.17
C ALA A 82 8.13 2.97 0.39
N LEU A 83 9.29 2.33 0.23
CA LEU A 83 9.40 1.03 -0.43
C LEU A 83 8.61 -0.06 0.31
N ASN A 84 8.68 -0.09 1.63
CA ASN A 84 7.93 -1.05 2.43
C ASN A 84 6.42 -0.82 2.37
N ASN A 85 5.96 0.43 2.47
CA ASN A 85 4.53 0.74 2.37
C ASN A 85 3.99 0.48 0.96
N TRP A 86 4.82 0.70 -0.06
CA TRP A 86 4.51 0.28 -1.42
C TRP A 86 4.33 -1.24 -1.53
N GLY A 87 5.27 -2.01 -0.97
CA GLY A 87 5.19 -3.46 -0.89
C GLY A 87 3.92 -3.94 -0.19
N LEU A 88 3.56 -3.32 0.94
CA LEU A 88 2.33 -3.63 1.68
C LEU A 88 1.08 -3.31 0.84
N GLY A 89 1.01 -2.16 0.19
CA GLY A 89 -0.10 -1.82 -0.70
C GLY A 89 -0.27 -2.81 -1.86
N LEU A 90 0.84 -3.34 -2.40
CA LEU A 90 0.81 -4.41 -3.40
C LEU A 90 0.29 -5.73 -2.82
N GLN A 91 0.66 -6.09 -1.59
CA GLN A 91 0.10 -7.28 -0.92
C GLN A 91 -1.41 -7.16 -0.72
N GLU A 92 -1.90 -6.02 -0.26
CA GLU A 92 -3.32 -5.74 -0.08
C GLU A 92 -4.08 -5.80 -1.42
N LEU A 93 -3.54 -5.18 -2.46
CA LEU A 93 -4.10 -5.30 -3.82
C LEU A 93 -4.15 -6.77 -4.28
N SER A 94 -3.10 -7.55 -4.05
CA SER A 94 -3.05 -8.97 -4.43
C SER A 94 -4.12 -9.83 -3.73
N ALA A 95 -4.59 -9.42 -2.55
CA ALA A 95 -5.62 -10.14 -1.81
C ALA A 95 -7.01 -10.01 -2.45
N ILE A 96 -7.23 -8.95 -3.22
CA ILE A 96 -8.55 -8.60 -3.78
C ILE A 96 -8.64 -8.76 -5.30
N VAL A 97 -7.52 -8.73 -6.03
CA VAL A 97 -7.48 -8.94 -7.48
C VAL A 97 -7.61 -10.42 -7.90
N PRO A 98 -7.99 -10.72 -9.16
CA PRO A 98 -8.04 -12.08 -9.69
C PRO A 98 -6.66 -12.77 -9.68
N ALA A 99 -6.66 -14.10 -9.58
CA ALA A 99 -5.44 -14.91 -9.45
C ALA A 99 -4.40 -14.69 -10.56
N LYS A 100 -4.85 -14.40 -11.79
CA LYS A 100 -3.99 -14.13 -12.95
C LYS A 100 -3.03 -12.96 -12.71
N ASP A 101 -3.45 -11.95 -11.96
CA ASP A 101 -2.69 -10.72 -11.73
C ASP A 101 -1.85 -10.80 -10.44
N LYS A 102 -2.24 -11.69 -9.50
CA LYS A 102 -1.58 -11.85 -8.19
C LYS A 102 -0.10 -12.14 -8.28
N GLN A 103 0.30 -13.02 -9.19
CA GLN A 103 1.69 -13.47 -9.25
C GLN A 103 2.65 -12.33 -9.60
N THR A 104 2.26 -11.47 -10.54
CA THR A 104 3.03 -10.28 -10.92
C THR A 104 3.08 -9.28 -9.77
N ILE A 105 1.94 -9.03 -9.12
CA ILE A 105 1.84 -8.08 -8.00
C ILE A 105 2.71 -8.53 -6.81
N ILE A 106 2.64 -9.81 -6.42
CA ILE A 106 3.45 -10.35 -5.32
C ILE A 106 4.94 -10.31 -5.64
N LYS A 107 5.35 -10.61 -6.88
CA LYS A 107 6.75 -10.47 -7.32
C LYS A 107 7.25 -9.03 -7.16
N THR A 108 6.43 -8.05 -7.53
CA THR A 108 6.74 -6.64 -7.35
C THR A 108 6.84 -6.28 -5.86
N ALA A 109 5.91 -6.75 -5.02
CA ALA A 109 5.95 -6.51 -3.57
C ALA A 109 7.26 -7.02 -2.93
N ILE A 110 7.63 -8.26 -3.25
CA ILE A 110 8.89 -8.89 -2.81
C ILE A 110 10.10 -8.04 -3.23
N SER A 111 10.10 -7.52 -4.47
CA SER A 111 11.15 -6.63 -4.96
C SER A 111 11.26 -5.35 -4.11
N LYS A 112 10.13 -4.72 -3.76
CA LYS A 112 10.12 -3.52 -2.92
C LYS A 112 10.62 -3.77 -1.51
N PHE A 113 10.21 -4.87 -0.86
CA PHE A 113 10.74 -5.23 0.46
C PHE A 113 12.24 -5.50 0.42
N ARG A 114 12.74 -6.18 -0.62
CA ARG A 114 14.19 -6.37 -0.81
C ARG A 114 14.93 -5.06 -0.96
N SER A 115 14.43 -4.13 -1.76
CA SER A 115 15.03 -2.80 -1.88
C SER A 115 15.03 -2.04 -0.55
N ALA A 116 13.96 -2.14 0.25
CA ALA A 116 13.92 -1.53 1.58
C ALA A 116 15.00 -2.11 2.51
N ILE A 117 15.18 -3.44 2.53
CA ILE A 117 16.21 -4.13 3.32
C ILE A 117 17.63 -3.77 2.84
N GLN A 118 17.82 -3.60 1.53
CA GLN A 118 19.12 -3.19 0.98
C GLN A 118 19.51 -1.78 1.42
N LEU A 119 18.56 -0.86 1.51
CA LEU A 119 18.80 0.50 2.00
C LEU A 119 19.01 0.54 3.52
N GLN A 120 18.28 -0.30 4.25
CA GLN A 120 18.37 -0.40 5.70
C GLN A 120 18.33 -1.87 6.12
N PHE A 121 19.51 -2.43 6.38
CA PHE A 121 19.69 -3.86 6.68
C PHE A 121 18.98 -4.31 7.97
N ASP A 122 18.78 -3.40 8.93
CA ASP A 122 18.08 -3.64 10.20
C ASP A 122 16.58 -3.31 10.14
N PHE A 123 16.00 -3.15 8.94
CA PHE A 123 14.58 -2.84 8.79
C PHE A 123 13.70 -4.09 9.00
N HIS A 124 13.58 -4.52 10.26
CA HIS A 124 12.88 -5.72 10.69
C HIS A 124 11.45 -5.85 10.13
N ARG A 125 10.75 -4.72 9.96
CA ARG A 125 9.40 -4.71 9.34
C ARG A 125 9.42 -5.22 7.90
N ALA A 126 10.39 -4.83 7.09
CA ALA A 126 10.47 -5.33 5.71
C ALA A 126 10.90 -6.79 5.64
N ILE A 127 11.75 -7.27 6.57
CA ILE A 127 12.10 -8.70 6.65
C ILE A 127 10.85 -9.52 6.93
N TYR A 128 10.07 -9.13 7.95
CA TYR A 128 8.79 -9.79 8.26
C TYR A 128 7.81 -9.77 7.07
N ASN A 129 7.63 -8.62 6.43
CA ASN A 129 6.71 -8.49 5.29
C ASN A 129 7.19 -9.30 4.06
N LEU A 130 8.51 -9.39 3.86
CA LEU A 130 9.12 -10.23 2.83
C LEU A 130 8.82 -11.70 3.10
N GLU A 131 9.07 -12.20 4.31
CA GLU A 131 8.79 -13.59 4.71
C GLU A 131 7.30 -13.93 4.53
N LEU A 132 6.41 -13.04 4.97
CA LEU A 132 4.96 -13.20 4.76
C LEU A 132 4.60 -13.27 3.26
N SER A 133 5.22 -12.42 2.44
CA SER A 133 5.02 -12.44 0.98
C SER A 133 5.47 -13.76 0.34
N TRP A 134 6.57 -14.33 0.82
CA TRP A 134 7.07 -15.64 0.37
C TRP A 134 6.13 -16.77 0.75
N CYS A 135 5.67 -16.81 2.00
CA CYS A 135 4.70 -17.81 2.48
C CYS A 135 3.43 -17.80 1.63
N VAL A 136 2.89 -16.60 1.37
CA VAL A 136 1.73 -16.45 0.48
C VAL A 136 2.06 -17.00 -0.89
N SER A 137 3.17 -16.58 -1.53
CA SER A 137 3.57 -17.06 -2.85
C SER A 137 3.69 -18.59 -2.97
N LEU A 138 4.24 -19.25 -1.94
CA LEU A 138 4.41 -20.70 -1.89
C LEU A 138 3.06 -21.44 -1.75
N VAL A 139 2.17 -20.95 -0.88
CA VAL A 139 0.81 -21.50 -0.74
C VAL A 139 0.04 -21.40 -2.06
N TRP A 140 0.19 -20.28 -2.79
CA TRP A 140 -0.42 -20.14 -4.12
C TRP A 140 0.18 -21.11 -5.13
N ARG A 141 1.50 -21.36 -5.14
CA ARG A 141 2.07 -22.38 -6.04
C ARG A 141 1.59 -23.79 -5.71
N GLY A 142 1.45 -24.13 -4.43
CA GLY A 142 0.98 -25.46 -3.99
C GLY A 142 -0.46 -25.78 -4.41
N ARG A 143 -1.36 -24.78 -4.44
CA ARG A 143 -2.77 -24.97 -4.85
C ARG A 143 -3.01 -25.04 -6.36
N TYR A 144 -2.05 -24.61 -7.18
CA TYR A 144 -2.17 -24.61 -8.65
C TYR A 144 -1.38 -25.75 -9.32
N LEU A 145 -0.61 -26.50 -8.54
CA LEU A 145 0.14 -27.69 -8.99
C LEU A 145 -0.49 -29.01 -8.51
N SER A 146 -1.67 -28.95 -7.89
CA SER A 146 -2.51 -30.09 -7.46
C SER A 146 -3.79 -30.13 -8.27
#